data_AF-A0A9D9VKH6-F1
#
_entry.id   AF-A0A9D9VKH6-F1
#
_cell.length_a   1.000
_cell.length_b   1.000
_cell.length_c   1.000
_cell.angle_alpha   90.00
_cell.angle_beta   90.00
_cell.angle_gamma   90.00
#
_symmetry.space_group_name_H-M   'P 1'
#
loop_
_entity.id
_entity.type
_entity.pdbx_description
1 polymer ?
#
loop_
_entity_poly.entity_id
_entity_poly.type
_entity_poly.pdbx_seq_one_letter_code
_entity_poly.pdbx_strand_id
1 'polypeptide(L)'
;VYSALSKRGVDLAIVRLLDAGTGRVVQTRITDAQGRYSFFVKPGTYRLQAVKQGFRFPTQYLAKDREDGALLDLYHGELIEVKQSGALVAANIPVDPDEVVEKTPKKMAAEKRFRIFQRVGASVGLVASLGSFALSPGWLTGGFFLLQAFTYGLFYRLAAASKPKDWGIVYDGSSKRGLGQTVVRIFDKRFHKLLETQITDKDGKYAFFAGPNVYMLMADKAGYEAYHSADLDLTQAKNPVVSEKIVLQPKKG
;
A
#
# COMPACT_ATOMS: atom_id res chain seq x y z
N VAL A 1 -12.43 -4.80 6.48
CA VAL A 1 -11.24 -5.63 6.19
C VAL A 1 -10.02 -4.75 6.26
N TYR A 2 -9.04 -5.11 7.08
CA TYR A 2 -7.87 -4.27 7.31
C TYR A 2 -6.63 -5.13 7.59
N SER A 3 -5.44 -4.56 7.37
CA SER A 3 -4.17 -5.22 7.65
C SER A 3 -3.89 -5.22 9.15
N ALA A 4 -3.65 -6.40 9.72
CA ALA A 4 -3.33 -6.55 11.15
C ALA A 4 -2.02 -5.85 11.56
N LEU A 5 -1.09 -5.60 10.63
CA LEU A 5 0.18 -4.93 10.91
C LEU A 5 0.08 -3.41 10.72
N SER A 6 -0.36 -2.96 9.54
CA SER A 6 -0.38 -1.53 9.21
C SER A 6 -1.65 -0.81 9.67
N LYS A 7 -2.66 -1.53 10.16
CA LYS A 7 -3.98 -1.02 10.56
C LYS A 7 -4.72 -0.26 9.46
N ARG A 8 -4.29 -0.42 8.21
CA ARG A 8 -4.91 0.21 7.04
C ARG A 8 -5.99 -0.67 6.45
N GLY A 9 -7.05 -0.05 5.96
CA GLY A 9 -8.06 -0.71 5.15
C GLY A 9 -7.44 -1.42 3.95
N VAL A 10 -7.91 -2.64 3.69
CA VAL A 10 -7.48 -3.41 2.53
C VAL A 10 -8.52 -3.23 1.43
N ASP A 11 -8.13 -2.51 0.38
CA ASP A 11 -8.98 -2.26 -0.79
C ASP A 11 -9.21 -3.52 -1.61
N LEU A 12 -10.28 -3.53 -2.41
CA LEU A 12 -10.54 -4.56 -3.43
C LEU A 12 -10.43 -6.01 -2.89
N ALA A 13 -10.65 -6.22 -1.59
CA ALA A 13 -10.72 -7.53 -0.98
C ALA A 13 -12.11 -8.10 -1.24
N ILE A 14 -12.15 -9.37 -1.64
CA ILE A 14 -13.40 -10.08 -1.86
C ILE A 14 -13.86 -10.62 -0.51
N VAL A 15 -15.00 -10.14 -0.02
CA VAL A 15 -15.67 -10.70 1.15
C VAL A 15 -16.83 -11.55 0.67
N ARG A 16 -16.85 -12.82 1.06
CA ARG A 16 -17.92 -13.77 0.75
C ARG A 16 -18.72 -14.04 2.02
N LEU A 17 -20.02 -13.92 1.91
CA LEU A 17 -20.96 -14.40 2.92
C LEU A 17 -21.34 -15.84 2.56
N LEU A 18 -21.06 -16.76 3.46
CA LEU A 18 -21.29 -18.19 3.32
C LEU A 18 -22.43 -18.61 4.24
N ASP A 19 -23.37 -19.40 3.74
CA ASP A 19 -24.34 -20.09 4.57
C ASP A 19 -23.61 -21.14 5.43
N ALA A 20 -23.81 -21.13 6.75
CA ALA A 20 -23.04 -21.97 7.65
C ALA A 20 -23.42 -23.47 7.56
N GLY A 21 -24.66 -23.79 7.18
CA GLY A 21 -25.15 -25.17 7.09
C GLY A 21 -24.69 -25.87 5.80
N THR A 22 -24.69 -25.14 4.69
CA THR A 22 -24.37 -25.68 3.35
C THR A 22 -22.98 -25.33 2.84
N GLY A 23 -22.32 -24.32 3.43
CA GLY A 23 -21.03 -23.80 2.97
C GLY A 23 -21.10 -23.04 1.64
N ARG A 24 -22.30 -22.79 1.10
CA ARG A 24 -22.47 -22.11 -0.19
C ARG A 24 -22.31 -20.60 -0.04
N VAL A 25 -21.74 -19.96 -1.06
CA VAL A 25 -21.65 -18.50 -1.15
C VAL A 25 -23.04 -17.94 -1.42
N VAL A 26 -23.58 -17.17 -0.47
CA VAL A 26 -24.88 -16.50 -0.57
C VAL A 26 -24.72 -15.15 -1.26
N GLN A 27 -23.71 -14.38 -0.86
CA GLN A 27 -23.41 -13.06 -1.42
C GLN A 27 -21.91 -12.81 -1.47
N THR A 28 -21.48 -11.96 -2.41
CA THR A 28 -20.10 -11.47 -2.49
C THR A 28 -20.11 -9.94 -2.51
N ARG A 29 -19.15 -9.33 -1.82
CA ARG A 29 -18.88 -7.90 -1.81
C ARG A 29 -17.38 -7.65 -2.00
N ILE A 30 -17.07 -6.49 -2.55
CA ILE A 30 -15.69 -6.03 -2.72
C ILE A 30 -15.52 -4.81 -1.82
N THR A 31 -14.42 -4.76 -1.08
CA THR A 31 -14.15 -3.63 -0.18
C THR A 31 -13.77 -2.35 -0.92
N ASP A 32 -14.13 -1.21 -0.33
CA ASP A 32 -13.68 0.10 -0.80
C ASP A 32 -12.23 0.41 -0.39
N ALA A 33 -11.74 1.61 -0.73
CA ALA A 33 -10.37 2.05 -0.41
C ALA A 33 -10.05 2.07 1.10
N GLN A 34 -11.06 2.10 1.96
CA GLN A 34 -10.93 2.05 3.42
C GLN A 34 -11.17 0.64 3.97
N GLY A 35 -11.36 -0.36 3.12
CA GLY A 35 -11.61 -1.73 3.52
C GLY A 35 -13.04 -2.00 3.99
N ARG A 36 -13.98 -1.07 3.78
CA ARG A 36 -15.36 -1.18 4.25
C ARG A 36 -16.19 -2.06 3.33
N TYR A 37 -17.15 -2.77 3.91
CA TYR A 37 -18.13 -3.59 3.21
C TYR A 37 -19.36 -3.78 4.10
N SER A 38 -20.46 -4.27 3.54
CA SER A 38 -21.63 -4.66 4.31
C SER A 38 -22.51 -5.65 3.55
N PHE A 39 -23.24 -6.47 4.30
CA PHE A 39 -24.30 -7.33 3.80
C PHE A 39 -25.61 -7.03 4.52
N PHE A 40 -26.72 -7.12 3.79
CA PHE A 40 -28.07 -7.13 4.34
C PHE A 40 -28.65 -8.52 4.12
N VAL A 41 -28.92 -9.23 5.21
CA VAL A 41 -29.21 -10.67 5.16
C VAL A 41 -30.51 -11.00 5.86
N LYS A 42 -31.12 -12.11 5.45
CA LYS A 42 -32.29 -12.71 6.12
C LYS A 42 -31.83 -13.48 7.37
N PRO A 43 -32.73 -13.81 8.30
CA PRO A 43 -32.40 -14.62 9.46
C PRO A 43 -31.76 -15.94 9.04
N GLY A 44 -30.74 -16.37 9.78
CA GLY A 44 -29.93 -17.55 9.45
C GLY A 44 -28.57 -17.50 10.12
N THR A 45 -27.77 -18.55 9.90
CA THR A 45 -26.41 -18.65 10.42
C THR A 45 -25.42 -18.58 9.27
N TYR A 46 -24.45 -17.67 9.37
CA TYR A 46 -23.50 -17.40 8.30
C TYR A 46 -22.05 -17.44 8.78
N ARG A 47 -21.13 -17.51 7.83
CA ARG A 47 -19.71 -17.19 8.01
C ARG A 47 -19.27 -16.17 6.96
N LEU A 48 -18.23 -15.41 7.27
CA LEU A 48 -17.55 -14.55 6.31
C LEU A 48 -16.21 -15.17 5.92
N GLN A 49 -15.83 -14.97 4.66
CA GLN A 49 -14.50 -15.30 4.17
C GLN A 49 -13.94 -14.10 3.40
N ALA A 50 -12.78 -13.60 3.83
CA ALA A 50 -12.05 -12.57 3.12
C ALA A 50 -10.96 -13.18 2.25
N VAL A 51 -10.85 -12.69 1.01
CA VAL A 51 -9.85 -13.11 0.02
C VAL A 51 -9.23 -11.88 -0.63
N LYS A 52 -7.91 -11.74 -0.50
CA LYS A 52 -7.10 -10.73 -1.19
C LYS A 52 -5.72 -11.31 -1.47
N GLN A 53 -5.20 -11.12 -2.68
CA GLN A 53 -3.85 -11.54 -3.02
C GLN A 53 -2.82 -10.84 -2.12
N GLY A 54 -1.84 -11.59 -1.61
CA GLY A 54 -0.82 -11.06 -0.71
C GLY A 54 -1.28 -10.99 0.75
N PHE A 55 -2.44 -11.54 1.09
CA PHE A 55 -2.98 -11.56 2.44
C PHE A 55 -3.56 -12.93 2.81
N ARG A 56 -3.53 -13.23 4.10
CA ARG A 56 -4.07 -14.45 4.71
C ARG A 56 -5.20 -14.13 5.66
N PHE A 57 -6.23 -14.97 5.60
CA PHE A 57 -7.37 -14.99 6.51
C PHE A 57 -7.62 -16.45 6.93
N PRO A 58 -7.92 -16.74 8.22
CA PRO A 58 -7.95 -15.78 9.33
C PRO A 58 -6.56 -15.25 9.70
N THR A 59 -6.54 -14.14 10.44
CA THR A 59 -5.31 -13.59 11.03
C THR A 59 -4.68 -14.58 12.01
N GLN A 60 -3.37 -14.72 11.94
CA GLN A 60 -2.51 -15.37 12.92
C GLN A 60 -2.01 -14.38 13.97
N TYR A 61 -1.75 -13.12 13.57
CA TYR A 61 -1.24 -12.10 14.48
C TYR A 61 -2.24 -11.72 15.58
N LEU A 62 -3.52 -11.64 15.25
CA LEU A 62 -4.58 -11.25 16.19
C LEU A 62 -5.51 -12.42 16.57
N ALA A 63 -5.05 -13.66 16.39
CA ALA A 63 -5.89 -14.86 16.54
C ALA A 63 -6.58 -15.02 17.91
N LYS A 64 -6.04 -14.39 18.95
CA LYS A 64 -6.59 -14.41 20.32
C LYS A 64 -7.18 -13.06 20.76
N ASP A 65 -7.00 -12.02 19.96
CA ASP A 65 -7.48 -10.68 20.28
C ASP A 65 -8.95 -10.54 19.86
N ARG A 66 -9.73 -9.81 20.65
CA ARG A 66 -11.11 -9.44 20.30
C ARG A 66 -11.23 -7.99 19.87
N GLU A 67 -10.19 -7.21 20.12
CA GLU A 67 -10.13 -5.77 19.90
C GLU A 67 -8.73 -5.40 19.42
N ASP A 68 -8.67 -4.37 18.57
CA ASP A 68 -7.42 -3.86 18.02
C ASP A 68 -7.51 -2.34 17.84
N GLY A 69 -7.09 -1.61 18.89
CA GLY A 69 -7.25 -0.16 18.98
C GLY A 69 -8.73 0.23 19.01
N ALA A 70 -9.18 0.97 18.00
CA ALA A 70 -10.58 1.39 17.88
C ALA A 70 -11.48 0.33 17.23
N LEU A 71 -10.92 -0.79 16.75
CA LEU A 71 -11.66 -1.85 16.08
C LEU A 71 -12.08 -2.89 17.11
N LEU A 72 -13.37 -2.88 17.45
CA LEU A 72 -13.99 -3.86 18.35
C LEU A 72 -14.54 -5.05 17.57
N ASP A 73 -14.80 -6.16 18.25
CA ASP A 73 -15.44 -7.36 17.69
C ASP A 73 -14.74 -7.89 16.42
N LEU A 74 -13.45 -8.18 16.56
CA LEU A 74 -12.65 -8.73 15.47
C LEU A 74 -13.17 -10.10 15.02
N TYR A 75 -13.31 -10.25 13.71
CA TYR A 75 -13.84 -11.44 13.05
C TYR A 75 -12.74 -12.41 12.62
N HIS A 76 -12.85 -13.65 13.06
CA HIS A 76 -11.84 -14.70 12.84
C HIS A 76 -12.38 -15.93 12.10
N GLY A 77 -13.63 -15.88 11.64
CA GLY A 77 -14.29 -17.02 10.99
C GLY A 77 -15.40 -17.67 11.82
N GLU A 78 -15.75 -17.09 12.96
CA GLU A 78 -16.85 -17.57 13.79
C GLU A 78 -18.21 -17.50 13.10
N LEU A 79 -19.18 -18.22 13.67
CA LEU A 79 -20.55 -18.23 13.21
C LEU A 79 -21.23 -16.91 13.57
N ILE A 80 -21.92 -16.32 12.59
CA ILE A 80 -22.72 -15.12 12.76
C ILE A 80 -24.19 -15.54 12.73
N GLU A 81 -24.86 -15.44 13.87
CA GLU A 81 -26.28 -15.70 13.98
C GLU A 81 -27.07 -14.41 13.71
N VAL A 82 -27.92 -14.43 12.69
CA VAL A 82 -28.80 -13.32 12.35
C VAL A 82 -30.23 -13.70 12.70
N LYS A 83 -30.85 -12.94 13.61
CA LYS A 83 -32.21 -13.22 14.11
C LYS A 83 -33.29 -12.43 13.36
N GLN A 84 -32.95 -11.28 12.80
CA GLN A 84 -33.90 -10.37 12.16
C GLN A 84 -33.60 -10.19 10.67
N SER A 85 -34.65 -10.07 9.86
CA SER A 85 -34.50 -9.83 8.42
C SER A 85 -34.03 -8.40 8.16
N GLY A 86 -33.06 -8.25 7.26
CA GLY A 86 -32.47 -6.94 6.96
C GLY A 86 -31.38 -6.52 7.93
N ALA A 87 -30.92 -7.42 8.82
CA ALA A 87 -29.80 -7.13 9.69
C ALA A 87 -28.53 -6.83 8.88
N LEU A 88 -27.78 -5.86 9.37
CA LEU A 88 -26.50 -5.43 8.79
C LEU A 88 -25.39 -6.34 9.33
N VAL A 89 -24.69 -7.04 8.43
CA VAL A 89 -23.47 -7.78 8.75
C VAL A 89 -22.27 -7.03 8.19
N ALA A 90 -21.46 -6.43 9.08
CA ALA A 90 -20.31 -5.59 8.73
C ALA A 90 -19.17 -5.76 9.76
N ALA A 91 -18.67 -6.99 9.91
CA ALA A 91 -17.68 -7.32 10.93
C ALA A 91 -16.27 -6.79 10.60
N ASN A 92 -15.47 -6.53 11.63
CA ASN A 92 -14.08 -6.10 11.48
C ASN A 92 -13.19 -7.29 11.17
N ILE A 93 -12.83 -7.49 9.89
CA ILE A 93 -11.99 -8.62 9.46
C ILE A 93 -10.51 -8.20 9.39
N PRO A 94 -9.66 -8.58 10.36
CA PRO A 94 -8.20 -8.49 10.23
C PRO A 94 -7.67 -9.53 9.23
N VAL A 95 -6.70 -9.11 8.42
CA VAL A 95 -5.94 -9.99 7.53
C VAL A 95 -4.44 -9.75 7.69
N ASP A 96 -3.67 -10.81 7.52
CA ASP A 96 -2.22 -10.76 7.66
C ASP A 96 -1.57 -10.64 6.29
N PRO A 97 -0.69 -9.66 6.05
CA PRO A 97 0.07 -9.66 4.82
C PRO A 97 0.96 -10.90 4.76
N ASP A 98 1.10 -11.48 3.57
CA ASP A 98 2.17 -12.42 3.29
C ASP A 98 3.51 -11.78 3.65
N GLU A 99 4.49 -12.59 4.08
CA GLU A 99 5.79 -12.05 4.49
C GLU A 99 6.38 -11.18 3.38
N VAL A 100 6.68 -9.94 3.74
CA VAL A 100 7.26 -8.96 2.83
C VAL A 100 8.68 -9.41 2.53
N VAL A 101 8.87 -10.06 1.38
CA VAL A 101 10.20 -10.45 0.89
C VAL A 101 11.02 -9.17 0.72
N GLU A 102 12.09 -9.03 1.51
CA GLU A 102 13.00 -7.89 1.37
C GLU A 102 13.51 -7.81 -0.07
N LYS A 103 13.15 -6.73 -0.77
CA LYS A 103 13.71 -6.46 -2.09
C LYS A 103 15.11 -5.91 -1.91
N THR A 104 16.10 -6.59 -2.48
CA THR A 104 17.47 -6.05 -2.51
C THR A 104 17.51 -4.66 -3.16
N PRO A 105 18.35 -3.73 -2.68
CA PRO A 105 18.45 -2.38 -3.26
C PRO A 105 18.73 -2.37 -4.77
N LYS A 106 19.53 -3.33 -5.27
CA LYS A 106 19.82 -3.50 -6.70
C LYS A 106 18.56 -3.81 -7.53
N LYS A 107 17.69 -4.71 -7.05
CA LYS A 107 16.43 -5.06 -7.72
C LYS A 107 15.48 -3.86 -7.75
N MET A 108 15.36 -3.10 -6.66
CA MET A 108 14.55 -1.88 -6.62
C MET A 108 15.06 -0.81 -7.61
N ALA A 109 16.38 -0.62 -7.70
CA ALA A 109 16.98 0.30 -8.66
C ALA A 109 16.75 -0.15 -10.11
N ALA A 110 16.85 -1.45 -10.40
CA ALA A 110 16.57 -2.01 -11.72
C ALA A 110 15.10 -1.81 -12.14
N GLU A 111 14.14 -2.09 -11.25
CA GLU A 111 12.70 -1.82 -11.48
C GLU A 111 12.44 -0.33 -11.77
N LYS A 112 13.16 0.59 -11.11
CA LYS A 112 13.05 2.02 -11.37
C LYS A 112 13.56 2.39 -12.77
N ARG A 113 14.72 1.83 -13.18
CA ARG A 113 15.27 2.03 -14.54
C ARG A 113 14.36 1.46 -15.61
N PHE A 114 13.79 0.28 -15.37
CA PHE A 114 12.85 -0.35 -16.30
C PHE A 114 11.58 0.48 -16.48
N ARG A 115 11.02 1.05 -15.41
CA ARG A 115 9.87 1.98 -15.52
C ARG A 115 10.19 3.24 -16.33
N ILE A 116 11.41 3.76 -16.24
CA ILE A 116 11.85 4.89 -17.07
C ILE A 116 11.92 4.47 -18.53
N PHE A 117 12.53 3.31 -18.81
CA PHE A 117 12.59 2.75 -20.16
C PHE A 117 11.19 2.54 -20.77
N GLN A 118 10.24 1.99 -20.01
CA GLN A 118 8.85 1.83 -20.45
C GLN A 118 8.18 3.17 -20.81
N ARG A 119 8.44 4.24 -20.04
CA ARG A 119 7.93 5.59 -20.36
C ARG A 119 8.52 6.12 -21.66
N VAL A 120 9.80 5.90 -21.90
CA VAL A 120 10.47 6.30 -23.16
C VAL A 120 9.91 5.48 -24.34
N GLY A 121 9.71 4.18 -24.16
CA GLY A 121 9.11 3.30 -25.16
C GLY A 121 7.67 3.68 -25.51
N ALA A 122 6.86 4.09 -24.52
CA ALA A 122 5.50 4.57 -24.74
C ALA A 122 5.43 5.83 -25.62
N SER A 123 6.51 6.63 -25.66
CA SER A 123 6.61 7.83 -26.51
C SER A 123 6.89 7.50 -27.99
N VAL A 124 7.34 6.29 -28.31
CA VAL A 124 7.76 5.93 -29.69
C VAL A 124 6.59 5.98 -30.67
N GLY A 125 5.40 5.53 -30.26
CA GLY A 125 4.19 5.62 -31.09
C GLY A 125 3.77 7.06 -31.38
N LEU A 126 3.92 7.96 -30.41
CA LEU A 126 3.65 9.39 -30.57
C LEU A 126 4.63 10.04 -31.55
N VAL A 127 5.92 9.72 -31.46
CA VAL A 127 6.94 10.22 -32.41
C VAL A 127 6.71 9.68 -33.82
N ALA A 128 6.42 8.38 -33.95
CA ALA A 128 6.15 7.76 -35.25
C ALA A 128 4.91 8.35 -35.94
N SER A 129 3.81 8.55 -35.19
CA SER A 129 2.60 9.19 -35.72
C SER A 129 2.82 10.65 -36.11
N LEU A 130 3.62 11.40 -35.35
CA LEU A 130 4.00 12.77 -35.71
C LEU A 130 4.82 12.80 -37.00
N GLY A 131 5.79 11.89 -37.16
CA GLY A 131 6.58 11.75 -38.38
C GLY A 131 5.72 11.35 -39.59
N SER A 132 4.77 10.43 -39.41
CA SER A 132 3.81 10.05 -40.46
C SER A 132 2.93 11.21 -40.91
N PHE A 133 2.49 12.06 -39.97
CA PHE A 133 1.70 13.25 -40.30
C PHE A 133 2.54 14.30 -41.04
N ALA A 134 3.81 14.48 -40.64
CA ALA A 134 4.71 15.43 -41.29
C ALA A 134 5.08 15.02 -42.73
N LEU A 135 5.23 13.71 -43.00
CA LEU A 135 5.55 13.19 -44.34
C LEU A 135 4.33 13.11 -45.26
N SER A 136 3.15 12.84 -44.72
CA SER A 136 1.90 12.74 -45.48
C SER A 136 0.75 13.44 -44.73
N PRO A 137 0.64 14.77 -44.87
CA PRO A 137 -0.41 15.54 -44.23
C PRO A 137 -1.79 15.11 -44.76
N GLY A 138 -2.62 14.54 -43.89
CA GLY A 138 -3.96 14.07 -44.24
C GLY A 138 -4.85 13.97 -43.01
N TRP A 139 -6.16 13.93 -43.23
CA TRP A 139 -7.14 13.87 -42.14
C TRP A 139 -6.98 12.60 -41.29
N LEU A 140 -6.66 11.46 -41.92
CA LEU A 140 -6.40 10.19 -41.22
C LEU A 140 -5.13 10.26 -40.38
N THR A 141 -4.00 10.70 -40.95
CA THR A 141 -2.71 10.78 -40.23
C THR A 141 -2.77 11.81 -39.10
N GLY A 142 -3.46 12.93 -39.31
CA GLY A 142 -3.74 13.92 -38.27
C GLY A 142 -4.65 13.37 -37.16
N GLY A 143 -5.72 12.66 -37.52
CA GLY A 143 -6.61 12.01 -36.57
C GLY A 143 -5.91 10.96 -35.69
N PHE A 144 -5.05 10.12 -36.29
CA PHE A 144 -4.23 9.16 -35.55
C PHE A 144 -3.24 9.84 -34.59
N PHE A 145 -2.58 10.90 -35.01
CA PHE A 145 -1.69 11.67 -34.13
C PHE A 145 -2.44 12.26 -32.93
N LEU A 146 -3.60 12.88 -33.17
CA LEU A 146 -4.43 13.45 -32.09
C LEU A 146 -4.91 12.38 -31.10
N LEU A 147 -5.32 11.21 -31.59
CA LEU A 147 -5.73 10.09 -30.76
C LEU A 147 -4.55 9.58 -29.89
N GLN A 148 -3.37 9.43 -30.47
CA GLN A 148 -2.15 9.04 -29.74
C GLN A 148 -1.75 10.09 -28.69
N ALA A 149 -1.80 11.38 -29.04
CA ALA A 149 -1.51 12.46 -28.10
C ALA A 149 -2.52 12.49 -26.93
N PHE A 150 -3.81 12.31 -27.22
CA PHE A 150 -4.86 12.26 -26.21
C PHE A 150 -4.69 11.06 -25.28
N THR A 151 -4.53 9.85 -25.83
CA THR A 151 -4.35 8.63 -25.03
C THR A 151 -3.08 8.69 -24.17
N TYR A 152 -1.96 9.18 -24.73
CA TYR A 152 -0.74 9.42 -23.96
C TYR A 152 -0.99 10.40 -22.80
N GLY A 153 -1.66 11.52 -23.04
CA GLY A 153 -2.01 12.50 -22.00
C GLY A 153 -2.90 11.91 -20.90
N LEU A 154 -3.88 11.08 -21.29
CA LEU A 154 -4.76 10.37 -20.37
C LEU A 154 -3.97 9.40 -19.48
N PHE A 155 -3.12 8.55 -20.06
CA PHE A 155 -2.30 7.61 -19.30
C PHE A 155 -1.28 8.33 -18.42
N TYR A 156 -0.67 9.42 -18.89
CA TYR A 156 0.24 10.23 -18.09
C TYR A 156 -0.45 10.80 -16.85
N ARG A 157 -1.69 11.29 -17.02
CA ARG A 157 -2.51 11.80 -15.91
C ARG A 157 -2.90 10.70 -14.93
N LEU A 158 -3.31 9.52 -15.41
CA LEU A 158 -3.73 8.39 -14.57
C LEU A 158 -2.55 7.71 -13.85
N ALA A 159 -1.36 7.69 -14.46
CA ALA A 159 -0.16 7.11 -13.87
C ALA A 159 0.56 8.05 -12.89
N ALA A 160 0.16 9.32 -12.82
CA ALA A 160 0.69 10.28 -11.86
C ALA A 160 0.16 9.98 -10.45
N ALA A 161 0.92 9.21 -9.68
CA ALA A 161 0.62 8.99 -8.27
C ALA A 161 0.62 10.32 -7.49
N SER A 162 -0.36 10.50 -6.61
CA SER A 162 -0.41 11.64 -5.70
C SER A 162 0.86 11.68 -4.85
N LYS A 163 1.57 12.82 -4.86
CA LYS A 163 2.73 13.01 -4.00
C LYS A 163 2.26 13.10 -2.54
N PRO A 164 2.97 12.49 -1.57
CA PRO A 164 2.64 12.69 -0.17
C PRO A 164 2.73 14.18 0.17
N LYS A 165 1.89 14.65 1.09
CA LYS A 165 1.89 16.06 1.52
C LYS A 165 3.11 16.35 2.41
N ASP A 166 3.43 15.40 3.28
CA ASP A 166 4.54 15.46 4.22
C ASP A 166 5.57 14.36 3.90
N TRP A 167 6.85 14.74 3.92
CA TRP A 167 7.96 13.85 3.53
C TRP A 167 8.94 13.81 4.69
N GLY A 168 9.37 12.61 5.07
CA GLY A 168 10.54 12.42 5.92
C GLY A 168 11.80 12.74 5.15
N ILE A 169 12.88 13.04 5.86
CA ILE A 169 14.19 13.28 5.25
C ILE A 169 15.29 12.60 6.07
N VAL A 170 16.16 11.89 5.37
CA VAL A 170 17.42 11.40 5.90
C VAL A 170 18.50 12.41 5.53
N TYR A 171 19.27 12.87 6.50
CA TYR A 171 20.40 13.77 6.25
C TYR A 171 21.65 13.40 7.05
N ASP A 172 22.76 13.91 6.57
CA ASP A 172 24.08 13.75 7.17
C ASP A 172 24.19 14.60 8.44
N GLY A 173 24.59 13.98 9.56
CA GLY A 173 24.75 14.66 10.84
C GLY A 173 25.74 15.82 10.82
N SER A 174 26.81 15.70 10.03
CA SER A 174 27.89 16.68 9.91
C SER A 174 27.57 17.76 8.87
N SER A 175 27.23 17.37 7.64
CA SER A 175 27.05 18.33 6.54
C SER A 175 25.62 18.89 6.42
N LYS A 176 24.65 18.30 7.13
CA LYS A 176 23.20 18.58 7.04
C LYS A 176 22.59 18.41 5.63
N ARG A 177 23.34 17.81 4.69
CA ARG A 177 22.84 17.52 3.35
C ARG A 177 21.97 16.27 3.36
N GLY A 178 20.92 16.28 2.53
CA GLY A 178 20.05 15.12 2.33
C GLY A 178 20.83 13.92 1.78
N LEU A 179 20.56 12.73 2.33
CA LEU A 179 21.24 11.50 1.98
C LEU A 179 20.36 10.63 1.10
N GLY A 180 20.57 10.77 -0.21
CA GLY A 180 19.91 9.91 -1.20
C GLY A 180 20.41 8.47 -1.22
N GLN A 181 19.61 7.56 -1.79
CA GLN A 181 19.91 6.12 -1.84
C GLN A 181 20.09 5.47 -0.46
N THR A 182 19.49 6.05 0.58
CA THR A 182 19.41 5.44 1.92
C THR A 182 18.26 4.46 1.94
N VAL A 183 18.50 3.25 2.46
CA VAL A 183 17.45 2.25 2.65
C VAL A 183 16.76 2.54 3.97
N VAL A 184 15.50 2.94 3.92
CA VAL A 184 14.66 3.15 5.11
C VAL A 184 13.67 2.00 5.19
N ARG A 185 13.45 1.47 6.39
CA ARG A 185 12.52 0.39 6.68
C ARG A 185 11.57 0.83 7.78
N ILE A 186 10.31 0.43 7.68
CA ILE A 186 9.30 0.61 8.72
C ILE A 186 8.86 -0.76 9.25
N PHE A 187 8.84 -0.89 10.57
CA PHE A 187 8.45 -2.10 11.29
C PHE A 187 7.27 -1.80 12.20
N ASP A 188 6.36 -2.76 12.33
CA ASP A 188 5.37 -2.76 13.40
C ASP A 188 6.08 -3.09 14.72
N LYS A 189 5.68 -2.41 15.79
CA LYS A 189 6.28 -2.59 17.11
C LYS A 189 5.83 -3.88 17.79
N ARG A 190 4.55 -4.24 17.68
CA ARG A 190 3.94 -5.32 18.47
C ARG A 190 4.46 -6.70 18.06
N PHE A 191 4.61 -6.92 16.77
CA PHE A 191 4.97 -8.20 16.15
C PHE A 191 6.38 -8.18 15.53
N HIS A 192 7.08 -7.03 15.58
CA HIS A 192 8.42 -6.83 15.00
C HIS A 192 8.51 -7.22 13.51
N LYS A 193 7.41 -7.07 12.78
CA LYS A 193 7.33 -7.43 11.36
C LYS A 193 7.63 -6.22 10.48
N LEU A 194 8.40 -6.46 9.41
CA LEU A 194 8.67 -5.47 8.38
C LEU A 194 7.40 -5.18 7.59
N LEU A 195 7.01 -3.92 7.49
CA LEU A 195 5.89 -3.48 6.67
C LEU A 195 6.34 -3.12 5.27
N GLU A 196 7.35 -2.26 5.17
CA GLU A 196 7.78 -1.72 3.89
C GLU A 196 9.26 -1.29 3.95
N THR A 197 9.92 -1.36 2.80
CA THR A 197 11.25 -0.79 2.58
C THR A 197 11.18 0.24 1.47
N GLN A 198 11.72 1.43 1.71
CA GLN A 198 11.86 2.48 0.72
C GLN A 198 13.31 2.90 0.57
N ILE A 199 13.63 3.46 -0.60
CA ILE A 199 14.93 4.06 -0.87
C ILE A 199 14.71 5.55 -1.05
N THR A 200 15.47 6.36 -0.31
CA THR A 200 15.37 7.81 -0.38
C THR A 200 15.70 8.36 -1.76
N ASP A 201 15.06 9.48 -2.12
CA ASP A 201 15.36 10.21 -3.36
C ASP A 201 16.71 10.95 -3.29
N LYS A 202 17.09 11.67 -4.35
CA LYS A 202 18.38 12.40 -4.39
C LYS A 202 18.56 13.42 -3.25
N ASP A 203 17.46 13.92 -2.70
CA ASP A 203 17.44 14.92 -1.64
C ASP A 203 17.25 14.28 -0.25
N GLY A 204 17.31 12.94 -0.18
CA GLY A 204 17.19 12.16 1.05
C GLY A 204 15.77 11.92 1.52
N LYS A 205 14.75 12.19 0.70
CA LYS A 205 13.36 12.16 1.15
C LYS A 205 12.71 10.78 1.00
N TYR A 206 11.77 10.47 1.90
CA TYR A 206 10.96 9.23 1.93
C TYR A 206 9.58 9.47 2.56
N ALA A 207 8.64 8.53 2.42
CA ALA A 207 7.35 8.59 3.11
C ALA A 207 6.69 7.20 3.16
N PHE A 208 6.43 6.69 4.36
CA PHE A 208 5.65 5.45 4.52
C PHE A 208 4.18 5.76 4.79
N PHE A 209 3.30 4.94 4.22
CA PHE A 209 1.88 5.05 4.50
C PHE A 209 1.45 3.97 5.50
N ALA A 210 1.16 4.38 6.73
CA ALA A 210 0.84 3.49 7.84
C ALA A 210 -0.38 4.02 8.61
N GLY A 211 -1.25 3.11 9.08
CA GLY A 211 -2.44 3.46 9.86
C GLY A 211 -2.11 3.65 11.34
N PRO A 212 -3.11 3.90 12.20
CA PRO A 212 -2.88 4.20 13.61
C PRO A 212 -2.33 3.00 14.38
N ASN A 213 -1.04 3.01 14.68
CA ASN A 213 -0.32 1.96 15.42
C ASN A 213 1.03 2.52 15.93
N VAL A 214 1.79 1.71 16.66
CA VAL A 214 3.16 2.03 17.07
C VAL A 214 4.16 1.38 16.10
N TYR A 215 5.09 2.17 15.58
CA TYR A 215 6.08 1.73 14.59
C TYR A 215 7.51 2.02 15.03
N MET A 216 8.47 1.40 14.34
CA MET A 216 9.89 1.73 14.43
C MET A 216 10.45 1.91 13.02
N LEU A 217 11.36 2.86 12.86
CA LEU A 217 12.11 3.08 11.64
C LEU A 217 13.55 2.60 11.79
N MET A 218 14.07 2.03 10.72
CA MET A 218 15.50 1.76 10.58
C MET A 218 16.00 2.40 9.29
N ALA A 219 17.17 3.01 9.32
CA ALA A 219 17.81 3.53 8.11
C ALA A 219 19.25 3.03 7.99
N ASP A 220 19.59 2.54 6.81
CA ASP A 220 20.92 2.04 6.47
C ASP A 220 21.47 2.70 5.21
N LYS A 221 22.74 3.12 5.29
CA LYS A 221 23.50 3.65 4.16
C LYS A 221 24.96 3.25 4.31
N ALA A 222 25.56 2.76 3.22
CA ALA A 222 26.99 2.47 3.18
C ALA A 222 27.83 3.69 3.58
N GLY A 223 28.80 3.49 4.49
CA GLY A 223 29.63 4.55 5.06
C GLY A 223 29.03 5.25 6.28
N TYR A 224 27.80 4.93 6.67
CA TYR A 224 27.11 5.51 7.83
C TYR A 224 26.75 4.43 8.85
N GLU A 225 26.63 4.84 10.12
CA GLU A 225 26.09 4.00 11.18
C GLU A 225 24.60 3.74 10.92
N ALA A 226 24.15 2.51 11.18
CA ALA A 226 22.74 2.15 11.05
C ALA A 226 21.94 2.90 12.11
N TYR A 227 20.83 3.50 11.69
CA TYR A 227 19.94 4.23 12.58
C TYR A 227 18.73 3.39 12.95
N HIS A 228 18.33 3.48 14.22
CA HIS A 228 17.11 2.93 14.76
C HIS A 228 16.36 4.04 15.49
N SER A 229 15.09 4.24 15.17
CA SER A 229 14.26 5.21 15.87
C SER A 229 13.82 4.69 17.23
N ALA A 230 13.41 5.62 18.11
CA ALA A 230 12.51 5.28 19.19
C ALA A 230 11.14 4.84 18.64
N ASP A 231 10.28 4.35 19.53
CA ASP A 231 8.92 3.96 19.19
C ASP A 231 8.13 5.20 18.71
N LEU A 232 7.57 5.10 17.50
CA LEU A 232 6.75 6.13 16.86
C LEU A 232 5.28 5.79 17.10
N ASP A 233 4.66 6.47 18.06
CA ASP A 233 3.24 6.28 18.38
C ASP A 233 2.36 7.10 17.43
N LEU A 234 1.66 6.39 16.53
CA LEU A 234 0.69 6.95 15.60
C LEU A 234 -0.75 6.56 15.95
N THR A 235 -1.01 6.02 17.14
CA THR A 235 -2.35 5.54 17.54
C THR A 235 -3.45 6.60 17.47
N GLN A 236 -3.08 7.88 17.67
CA GLN A 236 -3.99 9.04 17.57
C GLN A 236 -3.74 9.90 16.32
N ALA A 237 -2.85 9.46 15.41
CA ALA A 237 -2.48 10.24 14.25
C ALA A 237 -3.62 10.27 13.22
N LYS A 238 -4.03 11.48 12.82
CA LYS A 238 -5.05 11.67 11.77
C LYS A 238 -4.50 11.44 10.36
N ASN A 239 -3.19 11.61 10.17
CA ASN A 239 -2.54 11.45 8.88
C ASN A 239 -1.83 10.09 8.81
N PRO A 240 -2.09 9.28 7.77
CA PRO A 240 -1.52 7.93 7.66
C PRO A 240 -0.11 7.96 7.07
N VAL A 241 0.72 8.97 7.39
CA VAL A 241 2.04 9.17 6.78
C VAL A 241 3.10 9.26 7.88
N VAL A 242 4.12 8.41 7.77
CA VAL A 242 5.31 8.45 8.63
C VAL A 242 6.39 9.24 7.90
N SER A 243 6.73 10.41 8.44
CA SER A 243 7.60 11.41 7.80
C SER A 243 8.69 11.94 8.73
N GLU A 244 9.32 11.06 9.50
CA GLU A 244 10.32 11.44 10.50
C GLU A 244 11.62 11.98 9.87
N LYS A 245 12.32 12.82 10.65
CA LYS A 245 13.65 13.32 10.30
C LYS A 245 14.70 12.36 10.85
N ILE A 246 15.48 11.75 9.97
CA ILE A 246 16.51 10.78 10.33
C ILE A 246 17.88 11.40 10.14
N VAL A 247 18.73 11.30 11.17
CA VAL A 247 20.12 11.77 11.12
C VAL A 247 21.04 10.55 11.10
N LEU A 248 21.86 10.44 10.06
CA LEU A 248 22.90 9.42 10.00
C LEU A 248 24.27 10.02 10.33
N GLN A 249 25.03 9.32 11.16
CA GLN A 249 26.42 9.67 11.46
C GLN A 249 27.36 8.86 10.55
N PRO A 250 28.36 9.49 9.93
CA PRO A 250 29.40 8.76 9.20
C PRO A 250 30.12 7.81 10.15
N LYS A 251 30.41 6.58 9.69
CA LYS A 251 31.26 5.66 10.46
C LYS A 251 32.63 6.31 10.65
N LYS A 252 33.11 6.34 11.89
CA LYS A 252 34.51 6.69 12.15
C LYS A 252 35.37 5.61 11.49
N GLY A 253 36.23 6.05 10.58
CA GLY A 253 37.21 5.18 9.90
C GLY A 253 38.26 4.66 10.87
#